data_AF-A0A6N9B2M5-F1
#
_entry.id   AF-A0A6N9B2M5-F1
#
_cell.length_a   1.000
_cell.length_b   1.000
_cell.length_c   1.000
_cell.angle_alpha   90.00
_cell.angle_beta   90.00
_cell.angle_gamma   90.00
#
_symmetry.space_group_name_H-M   'P 1'
#
loop_
_entity.id
_entity.type
_entity.pdbx_description
1 polymer ?
#
loop_
_entity_poly.entity_id
_entity_poly.type
_entity_poly.pdbx_seq_one_letter_code
_entity_poly.pdbx_strand_id
1 'polypeptide(L)' 'MQNEEVEPMCPNCGVSGIEHFASQESQQHSRTRDPWFFVIYCDQCGHVHGVVAKHVFSQSSTHVVVPK' A
#
# COMPACT_ATOMS: atom_id res chain seq x y z
N MET A 1 10.87 -10.51 -25.60
CA MET A 1 11.09 -10.36 -24.14
C MET A 1 9.92 -11.04 -23.47
N GLN A 2 10.02 -12.35 -23.22
CA GLN A 2 9.03 -13.04 -22.40
C GLN A 2 9.28 -12.62 -20.95
N ASN A 3 8.34 -11.91 -20.33
CA ASN A 3 8.34 -11.74 -18.88
C ASN A 3 7.90 -13.08 -18.30
N GLU A 4 8.83 -13.85 -17.73
CA GLU A 4 8.46 -14.93 -16.83
C GLU A 4 7.80 -14.29 -15.61
N GLU A 5 6.48 -14.46 -15.48
CA GLU A 5 5.75 -14.14 -14.26
C GLU A 5 6.24 -15.08 -13.16
N VAL A 6 7.23 -14.61 -12.40
CA VAL A 6 7.68 -15.32 -11.19
C VAL A 6 6.58 -15.14 -10.15
N GLU A 7 5.92 -16.24 -9.78
CA GLU A 7 4.94 -16.24 -8.71
C GLU A 7 5.62 -15.85 -7.38
N PRO A 8 5.08 -14.85 -6.65
CA PRO A 8 5.67 -14.44 -5.39
C PRO A 8 5.51 -15.55 -4.36
N MET A 9 6.58 -15.78 -3.59
CA MET A 9 6.61 -16.74 -2.49
C MET A 9 6.75 -16.01 -1.15
N CYS A 10 5.95 -16.40 -0.16
CA CYS A 10 6.11 -15.91 1.20
C CYS A 10 7.39 -16.49 1.82
N PRO A 11 8.34 -15.67 2.31
CA PRO A 11 9.61 -16.15 2.86
C PRO A 11 9.45 -16.82 4.22
N ASN A 12 8.29 -16.67 4.87
CA ASN A 12 8.04 -17.22 6.20
C ASN A 12 7.39 -18.62 6.16
N CYS A 13 6.36 -18.82 5.35
CA CYS A 13 5.65 -20.10 5.26
C CYS A 13 5.84 -20.83 3.92
N GLY A 14 6.47 -20.21 2.93
CA GLY A 14 6.77 -20.83 1.64
C GLY A 14 5.57 -20.96 0.68
N VAL A 15 4.40 -20.40 1.02
CA VAL A 15 3.26 -20.39 0.10
C VAL A 15 3.59 -19.54 -1.13
N SER A 16 3.26 -20.04 -2.31
CA SER A 16 3.43 -19.36 -3.60
C SER A 16 2.09 -18.92 -4.15
N GLY A 17 2.06 -17.76 -4.80
CA GLY A 17 0.86 -17.21 -5.43
C GLY A 17 0.56 -15.79 -4.92
N ILE A 18 0.19 -14.89 -5.82
CA ILE A 18 -0.12 -13.50 -5.48
C ILE A 18 -1.40 -13.37 -4.65
N GLU A 19 -2.32 -14.30 -4.79
CA GLU A 19 -3.57 -14.41 -4.03
C GLU A 19 -3.36 -14.54 -2.52
N HIS A 20 -2.18 -15.02 -2.10
CA HIS A 20 -1.83 -15.15 -0.68
C HIS A 20 -1.30 -13.87 -0.06
N PHE A 21 -1.21 -12.78 -0.82
CA PHE A 21 -0.76 -11.47 -0.35
C PHE A 21 -1.95 -10.51 -0.28
N ALA A 22 -2.40 -10.23 0.93
CA ALA A 22 -3.50 -9.32 1.20
C ALA A 22 -2.99 -7.94 1.63
N SER A 23 -3.80 -6.91 1.38
CA SER A 23 -3.60 -5.57 1.95
C SER A 23 -4.73 -5.22 2.91
N GLN A 24 -4.41 -4.66 4.07
CA GLN A 24 -5.39 -4.17 5.04
C GLN A 24 -5.19 -2.68 5.32
N GLU A 25 -6.29 -1.94 5.34
CA GLU A 25 -6.35 -0.54 5.71
C GLU A 25 -6.04 -0.31 7.18
N SER A 26 -5.32 0.78 7.49
CA SER A 26 -5.12 1.21 8.87
C SER A 26 -6.46 1.54 9.54
N GLN A 27 -6.61 1.17 10.81
CA GLN A 27 -7.81 1.54 11.59
C GLN A 27 -7.98 3.06 11.71
N GLN A 28 -6.88 3.79 11.73
CA GLN A 28 -6.87 5.25 11.75
C GLN A 28 -7.09 5.80 10.34
N HIS A 29 -7.97 6.78 10.26
CA HIS A 29 -8.33 7.43 9.01
C HIS A 29 -8.03 8.93 9.12
N SER A 30 -7.75 9.55 7.97
CA SER A 30 -7.66 11.00 7.83
C SER A 30 -9.02 11.63 8.10
N ARG A 31 -9.05 12.97 8.19
CA ARG A 31 -10.29 13.74 8.28
C ARG A 31 -11.22 13.52 7.08
N THR A 32 -10.67 13.09 5.93
CA THR A 32 -11.40 12.77 4.70
C THR A 32 -11.85 11.32 4.62
N ARG A 33 -11.72 10.54 5.70
CA ARG A 33 -12.02 9.09 5.77
C ARG A 33 -11.10 8.22 4.91
N ASP A 34 -9.91 8.70 4.58
CA ASP A 34 -8.91 7.88 3.90
C ASP A 34 -8.03 7.16 4.92
N PRO A 35 -7.72 5.86 4.75
CA PRO A 35 -6.75 5.19 5.62
C PRO A 35 -5.38 5.87 5.51
N TRP A 36 -4.66 5.96 6.62
CA TRP A 36 -3.31 6.55 6.65
C TRP A 36 -2.30 5.69 5.89
N PHE A 37 -2.42 4.37 6.02
CA PHE A 37 -1.56 3.41 5.34
C PHE A 37 -2.28 2.08 5.10
N PHE A 38 -1.67 1.25 4.26
CA PHE A 38 -2.04 -0.15 4.06
C PHE A 38 -0.90 -1.04 4.55
N VAL A 39 -1.25 -2.12 5.24
CA VAL A 39 -0.31 -3.20 5.60
C VAL A 39 -0.46 -4.31 4.58
N ILE A 40 0.63 -4.73 3.96
CA ILE A 40 0.68 -5.86 3.04
C ILE A 40 1.19 -7.07 3.82
N TYR A 41 0.44 -8.16 3.83
CA TYR A 41 0.75 -9.34 4.63
C TYR A 41 0.34 -10.64 3.91
N CYS A 42 0.97 -11.74 4.30
CA CYS A 42 0.60 -13.08 3.86
C CYS A 42 -0.66 -13.55 4.59
N ASP A 43 -1.70 -13.94 3.87
CA ASP A 43 -2.99 -14.36 4.44
C ASP A 43 -2.94 -15.73 5.15
N GLN A 44 -1.94 -16.56 4.80
CA GLN A 44 -1.75 -17.89 5.40
C GLN A 44 -1.06 -17.84 6.76
N CYS A 45 -0.07 -16.96 6.94
CA CYS A 45 0.78 -16.95 8.13
C CYS A 45 0.87 -15.60 8.85
N GLY A 46 0.30 -14.53 8.28
CA GLY A 46 0.33 -13.18 8.86
C GLY A 46 1.66 -12.44 8.70
N HIS A 47 2.63 -12.98 7.95
CA HIS A 47 3.92 -12.30 7.74
C HIS A 47 3.71 -10.95 7.03
N VAL A 48 4.21 -9.86 7.63
CA VAL A 48 4.08 -8.51 7.06
C VAL A 48 5.21 -8.26 6.07
N HIS A 49 4.85 -8.01 4.82
CA HIS A 49 5.77 -7.72 3.72
C HIS A 49 6.09 -6.24 3.59
N GLY A 50 5.17 -5.37 4.00
CA GLY A 50 5.41 -3.93 3.91
C GLY A 50 4.25 -3.09 4.43
N VAL A 51 4.53 -1.81 4.58
CA VAL A 51 3.54 -0.78 4.93
C VAL A 51 3.67 0.33 3.90
N VAL A 52 2.58 0.64 3.21
CA VAL A 52 2.54 1.69 2.19
C VAL A 52 1.61 2.81 2.64
N ALA A 53 2.13 4.03 2.73
CA ALA A 53 1.31 5.21 2.99
C ALA A 53 0.47 5.51 1.74
N LYS A 54 -0.79 5.92 1.93
CA LYS A 54 -1.55 6.51 0.82
C LYS A 54 -0.81 7.78 0.40
N HIS A 55 -0.41 7.89 -0.88
CA HIS A 55 0.19 9.12 -1.42
C HIS A 55 -0.69 10.33 -1.09
N VAL A 56 -0.32 11.09 -0.05
CA VAL A 56 -0.86 12.43 0.19
C VAL A 56 -0.12 13.34 -0.77
N PHE A 57 -0.69 13.59 -1.94
CA PHE A 57 -0.34 14.79 -2.69
C PHE A 57 -0.66 15.96 -1.76
N SER A 58 0.34 16.50 -1.04
CA SER A 58 0.19 17.82 -0.46
C SER A 58 -0.04 18.72 -1.66
N GLN A 59 -1.28 19.19 -1.87
CA GLN A 59 -1.47 20.36 -2.70
C GLN A 59 -0.70 21.47 -1.99
N SER A 60 0.52 21.73 -2.43
CA SER A 60 1.14 23.03 -2.22
C SER A 60 0.24 23.98 -2.99
N SER A 61 -0.80 24.50 -2.33
CA SER A 61 -1.62 25.56 -2.89
C SER A 61 -0.73 26.80 -2.98
N THR A 62 0.00 26.90 -4.09
CA THR A 62 0.53 28.19 -4.52
C THR A 62 -0.68 29.05 -4.87
N HIS A 63 -1.22 29.74 -3.86
CA HIS A 63 -2.12 30.85 -4.08
C HIS A 63 -1.31 31.92 -4.81
N VAL A 64 -1.42 31.97 -6.14
CA VAL A 64 -0.91 33.09 -6.93
C VAL A 64 -1.83 34.26 -6.63
N VAL A 65 -1.39 35.16 -5.76
CA VAL A 65 -2.06 36.45 -5.54
C VAL A 65 -1.78 37.29 -6.78
N VAL A 66 -2.81 37.56 -7.59
CA VAL A 66 -2.73 38.55 -8.67
C VAL A 66 -2.95 39.93 -8.03
N PRO A 67 -1.96 40.82 -8.00
CA PRO A 67 -2.17 42.19 -7.52
C PRO A 67 -3.10 42.95 -8.49
N LYS A 68 -3.92 43.82 -7.89
CA LYS A 68 -5.02 44.58 -8.50
C LYS A 68 -4.57 45.56 -9.57
#